data_AF-A0A1D7QI75-F1
#
_entry.id   AF-A0A1D7QI75-F1
#
_cell.length_a   1.000
_cell.length_b   1.000
_cell.length_c   1.000
_cell.angle_alpha   90.00
_cell.angle_beta   90.00
_cell.angle_gamma   90.00
#
_symmetry.space_group_name_H-M   'P 1'
#
loop_
_entity.id
_entity.type
_entity.pdbx_description
1 polymer ?
#
loop_
_entity_poly.entity_id
_entity_poly.type
_entity_poly.pdbx_seq_one_letter_code
_entity_poly.pdbx_strand_id
1 'polypeptide(L)'
;MEGLNYTARTPIARISGFNWNNASGGPPAKKPAILVFVNGYRMAMPVANIVREFKRSDEVTLVDVNDYWSDIDDQFKSRLNDQYAFYADGDAPTLTAKNGMGFNARKMHGRKAAQNLIRKISVLKFNNTVPNTTPSRADFGITNAAKKIPIDIVCHSMGYAYALGMIEELTESGYWVDRLYAIAPENPTAGYTPDFLDVANQYGSGPADPWYHQDRIAPQDKIPGIRQRAFIPEGIDKGPYDSHSIANYGWIFKIKQYQQGYISPR
;
A
#
# COMPACT_ATOMS: atom_id res chain seq x y z
N MET A 1 -44.23 -39.63 34.56
CA MET A 1 -43.19 -39.41 33.53
C MET A 1 -43.24 -37.92 33.20
N GLU A 2 -42.83 -37.03 34.10
CA GLU A 2 -41.43 -36.64 34.39
C GLU A 2 -40.68 -36.20 33.12
N GLY A 3 -40.19 -34.97 32.98
CA GLY A 3 -40.05 -33.92 33.98
C GLY A 3 -39.85 -32.51 33.41
N LEU A 4 -40.22 -31.55 34.25
CA LEU A 4 -39.73 -30.18 34.24
C LEU A 4 -38.24 -30.18 34.59
N ASN A 5 -37.45 -29.30 33.97
CA ASN A 5 -36.54 -28.45 34.74
C ASN A 5 -36.05 -27.24 33.94
N TYR A 6 -36.43 -26.08 34.45
CA TYR A 6 -35.76 -24.80 34.28
C TYR A 6 -34.41 -24.82 35.00
N THR A 7 -33.37 -24.23 34.39
CA THR A 7 -32.32 -23.54 35.16
C THR A 7 -31.97 -22.19 34.54
N ALA A 8 -32.38 -21.17 35.29
CA ALA A 8 -31.74 -19.90 35.60
C ALA A 8 -31.13 -19.01 34.49
N ARG A 9 -31.72 -17.81 34.43
CA ARG A 9 -31.15 -16.55 33.93
C ARG A 9 -29.87 -16.15 34.68
N THR A 10 -28.99 -15.42 34.01
CA THR A 10 -28.26 -14.30 34.63
C THR A 10 -28.60 -13.02 33.86
N PRO A 11 -29.01 -11.92 34.52
CA PRO A 11 -29.46 -10.69 33.87
C PRO A 11 -28.34 -9.64 33.68
N ILE A 12 -28.41 -8.98 32.52
CA ILE A 12 -28.21 -7.54 32.22
C ILE A 12 -26.98 -6.82 32.83
N ALA A 13 -26.16 -6.24 31.93
CA ALA A 13 -25.78 -4.83 32.04
C ALA A 13 -26.04 -4.12 30.70
N ARG A 14 -27.09 -3.30 30.67
CA ARG A 14 -27.34 -2.29 29.64
C ARG A 14 -26.23 -1.25 29.73
N ILE A 15 -25.51 -1.01 28.63
CA ILE A 15 -25.01 0.35 28.39
C ILE A 15 -26.07 1.04 27.56
N SER A 16 -26.99 1.69 28.27
CA SER A 16 -27.91 2.69 27.73
C SER A 16 -27.10 3.89 27.27
N GLY A 17 -27.13 4.20 25.97
CA GLY A 17 -26.49 5.42 25.48
C GLY A 17 -26.48 5.67 23.98
N PHE A 18 -27.03 4.80 23.12
CA PHE A 18 -27.09 5.10 21.68
C PHE A 18 -28.51 5.43 21.25
N ASN A 19 -28.81 6.73 21.24
CA ASN A 19 -30.07 7.29 20.78
C ASN A 19 -30.00 7.44 19.26
N TRP A 20 -30.68 6.57 18.51
CA TRP A 20 -30.75 6.56 17.04
C TRP A 20 -31.71 7.62 16.47
N ASN A 21 -31.74 8.82 17.05
CA ASN A 21 -32.57 9.91 16.56
C ASN A 21 -31.72 11.16 16.35
N ASN A 22 -30.93 11.14 15.28
CA ASN A 22 -30.48 12.31 14.53
C ASN A 22 -30.10 11.83 13.12
N ALA A 23 -31.13 11.51 12.34
CA ALA A 23 -31.02 11.22 10.93
C ALA A 23 -30.74 12.52 10.14
N SER A 24 -29.48 12.93 10.13
CA SER A 24 -28.91 13.87 9.16
C SER A 24 -27.39 13.70 9.08
N GLY A 25 -26.91 12.46 9.17
CA GLY A 25 -25.49 12.12 9.11
C GLY A 25 -25.13 11.59 7.73
N GLY A 26 -24.35 12.36 6.96
CA GLY A 26 -23.54 11.78 5.89
C GLY A 26 -22.65 10.65 6.45
N PRO A 27 -22.00 9.85 5.58
CA PRO A 27 -21.12 8.78 6.03
C PRO A 27 -20.14 9.31 7.08
N PRO A 28 -19.86 8.53 8.15
CA PRO A 28 -18.97 8.96 9.23
C PRO A 28 -17.66 9.50 8.66
N ALA A 29 -17.14 10.57 9.26
CA ALA A 29 -15.92 11.23 8.80
C ALA A 29 -14.79 10.20 8.62
N LYS A 30 -14.23 10.18 7.42
CA LYS A 30 -13.15 9.29 6.98
C LYS A 30 -11.97 9.41 7.95
N LYS A 31 -11.45 8.28 8.45
CA LYS A 31 -10.24 8.33 9.29
C LYS A 31 -9.05 8.69 8.41
N PRO A 32 -8.19 9.64 8.83
CA PRO A 32 -6.98 9.92 8.09
C PRO A 32 -6.04 8.71 8.09
N ALA A 33 -5.33 8.50 7.00
CA ALA A 33 -4.24 7.53 6.91
C ALA A 33 -2.93 8.19 6.49
N ILE A 34 -1.85 7.44 6.71
CA ILE A 34 -0.54 7.68 6.13
C ILE A 34 -0.46 6.80 4.88
N LEU A 35 -0.17 7.42 3.74
CA LEU A 35 0.03 6.73 2.48
C LEU A 35 1.52 6.60 2.18
N VAL A 36 1.98 5.39 1.87
CA VAL A 36 3.38 5.12 1.57
C VAL A 36 3.48 4.53 0.16
N PHE A 37 4.19 5.22 -0.71
CA PHE A 37 4.51 4.79 -2.06
C PHE A 37 5.91 4.17 -2.09
N VAL A 38 6.01 2.93 -2.58
CA VAL A 38 7.26 2.17 -2.69
C VAL A 38 7.53 1.83 -4.15
N ASN A 39 8.42 2.60 -4.79
CA ASN A 39 8.71 2.45 -6.21
C ASN A 39 9.50 1.18 -6.52
N GLY A 40 9.53 0.80 -7.79
CA GLY A 40 10.41 -0.24 -8.33
C GLY A 40 11.71 0.31 -8.91
N TYR A 41 12.29 -0.43 -9.85
CA TYR A 41 13.56 -0.07 -10.47
C TYR A 41 13.46 1.26 -11.21
N ARG A 42 14.44 2.14 -10.97
CA ARG A 42 14.62 3.39 -11.71
C ARG A 42 15.66 3.10 -12.79
N MET A 43 15.24 3.03 -14.05
CA MET A 43 16.21 2.87 -15.13
C MET A 43 17.19 4.04 -15.07
N ALA A 44 18.48 3.75 -14.92
CA ALA A 44 19.51 4.77 -15.01
C ALA A 44 19.46 5.35 -16.43
N MET A 45 19.22 6.66 -16.55
CA MET A 45 19.42 7.37 -17.81
C MET A 45 20.87 7.14 -18.26
N PRO A 46 21.12 6.66 -19.49
CA PRO A 46 22.48 6.54 -20.01
C PRO A 46 23.03 7.94 -20.25
N VAL A 47 23.70 8.51 -19.26
CA VAL A 47 24.51 9.71 -19.47
C VAL A 47 25.91 9.24 -19.85
N ALA A 48 26.25 9.36 -21.13
CA ALA A 48 27.60 9.14 -21.66
C ALA A 48 28.25 7.79 -21.33
N ASN A 49 27.58 6.66 -21.62
CA ASN A 49 28.10 5.29 -21.42
C ASN A 49 28.50 4.93 -19.97
N ILE A 50 28.09 5.74 -18.99
CA ILE A 50 28.28 5.44 -17.57
C ILE A 50 26.89 5.21 -16.98
N VAL A 51 26.61 3.96 -16.60
CA VAL A 51 25.47 3.65 -15.72
C VAL A 51 25.82 4.25 -14.36
N ARG A 52 25.37 5.48 -14.09
CA ARG A 52 25.38 6.01 -12.73
C ARG A 52 24.28 5.30 -11.97
N GLU A 53 24.66 4.31 -11.16
CA GLU A 53 23.79 3.82 -10.09
C GLU A 53 23.42 5.01 -9.21
N PHE A 54 22.13 5.33 -9.13
CA PHE A 54 21.66 6.29 -8.17
C PHE A 54 21.98 5.76 -6.78
N LYS A 55 22.63 6.60 -5.96
CA LYS A 55 23.01 6.23 -4.60
C LYS A 55 21.74 5.81 -3.85
N ARG A 56 21.65 4.53 -3.49
CA ARG A 56 20.50 4.03 -2.73
C ARG A 56 20.32 4.84 -1.46
N SER A 57 19.07 5.12 -1.14
CA SER A 57 18.68 5.68 0.14
C SER A 57 17.63 4.80 0.76
N ASP A 58 17.88 4.27 1.97
CA ASP A 58 16.80 3.71 2.80
C ASP A 58 15.92 4.85 3.38
N GLU A 59 16.10 6.08 2.91
CA GLU A 59 15.29 7.24 3.30
C GLU A 59 13.86 7.14 2.77
N VAL A 60 12.98 7.79 3.51
CA VAL A 60 11.60 8.02 3.12
C VAL A 60 11.37 9.51 2.99
N THR A 61 10.95 9.98 1.82
CA THR A 61 10.79 11.40 1.50
C THR A 61 9.32 11.81 1.52
N LEU A 62 9.06 13.13 1.58
CA LEU A 62 7.71 13.71 1.48
C LEU A 62 7.32 14.03 0.04
N VAL A 63 8.26 13.91 -0.89
CA VAL A 63 8.08 14.19 -2.31
C VAL A 63 8.61 13.00 -3.11
N ASP A 64 8.00 12.75 -4.26
CA ASP A 64 8.54 11.84 -5.25
C ASP A 64 9.77 12.47 -5.90
N VAL A 65 10.94 12.25 -5.29
CA VAL A 65 12.21 12.84 -5.74
C VAL A 65 12.63 12.39 -7.14
N ASN A 66 11.97 11.37 -7.72
CA ASN A 66 12.34 10.77 -9.00
C ASN A 66 11.25 10.88 -10.07
N ASP A 67 10.10 11.51 -9.76
CA ASP A 67 8.94 11.56 -10.67
C ASP A 67 8.54 10.17 -11.19
N TYR A 68 8.63 9.16 -10.31
CA TYR A 68 8.39 7.77 -10.65
C TYR A 68 6.90 7.48 -10.89
N TRP A 69 6.04 8.07 -10.05
CA TRP A 69 4.62 7.69 -9.99
C TRP A 69 3.75 8.37 -11.04
N SER A 70 4.32 9.29 -11.85
CA SER A 70 3.55 10.12 -12.79
C SER A 70 2.37 10.78 -12.07
N ASP A 71 1.13 10.50 -12.46
CA ASP A 71 -0.09 11.00 -11.82
C ASP A 71 -0.81 9.95 -10.96
N ILE A 72 -0.28 8.73 -10.87
CA ILE A 72 -0.91 7.61 -10.16
C ILE A 72 -0.97 7.89 -8.65
N ASP A 73 0.07 8.51 -8.09
CA ASP A 73 0.11 8.87 -6.69
C ASP A 73 -0.95 9.93 -6.35
N ASP A 74 -1.15 10.94 -7.20
CA ASP A 74 -2.21 11.95 -7.07
C ASP A 74 -3.60 11.31 -7.10
N GLN A 75 -3.82 10.34 -7.98
CA GLN A 75 -5.08 9.60 -8.03
C GLN A 75 -5.31 8.75 -6.76
N PHE A 76 -4.29 8.12 -6.20
CA PHE A 76 -4.38 7.43 -4.90
C PHE A 76 -4.66 8.41 -3.76
N LYS A 77 -3.89 9.50 -3.66
CA LYS A 77 -4.07 10.57 -2.66
C LYS A 77 -5.50 11.09 -2.67
N SER A 78 -6.03 11.36 -3.87
CA SER A 78 -7.42 11.81 -4.08
C SER A 78 -8.45 10.74 -3.70
N ARG A 79 -8.25 9.49 -4.14
CA ARG A 79 -9.20 8.38 -3.90
C ARG A 79 -9.29 8.01 -2.43
N LEU A 80 -8.15 7.85 -1.76
CA LEU A 80 -8.09 7.43 -0.37
C LEU A 80 -8.39 8.60 0.58
N ASN A 81 -8.15 9.84 0.14
CA ASN A 81 -8.32 11.06 0.93
C ASN A 81 -7.46 11.04 2.21
N ASP A 82 -6.20 10.64 2.03
CA ASP A 82 -5.22 10.47 3.10
C ASP A 82 -4.56 11.79 3.50
N GLN A 83 -3.98 11.86 4.70
CA GLN A 83 -3.40 13.10 5.24
C GLN A 83 -1.95 13.34 4.81
N TYR A 84 -1.14 12.28 4.74
CA TYR A 84 0.29 12.40 4.47
C TYR A 84 0.73 11.31 3.50
N ALA A 85 1.42 11.71 2.43
CA ALA A 85 2.07 10.81 1.50
C ALA A 85 3.59 10.79 1.75
N PHE A 86 4.15 9.59 1.75
CA PHE A 86 5.57 9.32 1.89
C PHE A 86 6.05 8.45 0.73
N TYR A 87 7.30 8.62 0.33
CA TYR A 87 7.89 7.93 -0.81
C TYR A 87 9.16 7.22 -0.34
N ALA A 88 9.23 5.90 -0.51
CA ALA A 88 10.38 5.09 -0.19
C ALA A 88 11.04 4.60 -1.47
N ASP A 89 12.37 4.71 -1.57
CA ASP A 89 13.13 4.26 -2.73
C ASP A 89 13.34 2.74 -2.69
N GLY A 90 12.41 2.01 -3.30
CA GLY A 90 12.47 0.55 -3.45
C GLY A 90 13.52 0.10 -4.48
N ASP A 91 14.27 1.04 -5.07
CA ASP A 91 15.38 0.76 -5.97
C ASP A 91 16.53 0.03 -5.24
N ALA A 92 16.71 -1.24 -5.54
CA ALA A 92 17.80 -2.06 -5.07
C ALA A 92 18.50 -2.65 -6.31
N PRO A 93 19.65 -2.09 -6.73
CA PRO A 93 20.49 -2.71 -7.75
C PRO A 93 21.12 -3.94 -7.11
N THR A 94 20.41 -5.05 -7.18
CA THR A 94 20.99 -6.34 -6.86
C THR A 94 21.45 -6.94 -8.18
N LEU A 95 22.77 -7.01 -8.37
CA LEU A 95 23.40 -7.93 -9.32
C LEU A 95 22.91 -9.38 -9.13
N THR A 96 22.32 -9.67 -7.96
CA THR A 96 21.52 -10.86 -7.71
C THR A 96 20.12 -10.65 -8.30
N ALA A 97 19.92 -11.36 -9.42
CA ALA A 97 18.75 -11.39 -10.30
C ALA A 97 17.41 -11.58 -9.57
N LYS A 98 16.32 -11.66 -10.35
CA LYS A 98 14.93 -12.01 -10.00
C LYS A 98 14.80 -13.36 -9.25
N ASN A 99 15.51 -13.52 -8.14
CA ASN A 99 15.68 -14.73 -7.35
C ASN A 99 15.44 -14.39 -5.87
N GLY A 100 15.31 -15.42 -5.03
CA GLY A 100 14.99 -15.25 -3.61
C GLY A 100 16.00 -14.37 -2.85
N MET A 101 17.27 -14.31 -3.29
CA MET A 101 18.29 -13.48 -2.64
C MET A 101 18.05 -11.98 -2.89
N GLY A 102 17.78 -11.59 -4.14
CA GLY A 102 17.42 -10.20 -4.48
C GLY A 102 16.13 -9.77 -3.77
N PHE A 103 15.14 -10.66 -3.72
CA PHE A 103 13.90 -10.44 -2.98
C PHE A 103 14.13 -10.19 -1.48
N ASN A 104 14.89 -11.07 -0.81
CA ASN A 104 15.18 -10.93 0.62
C ASN A 104 16.04 -9.71 0.93
N ALA A 105 16.97 -9.34 0.05
CA ALA A 105 17.73 -8.11 0.18
C ALA A 105 16.78 -6.89 0.15
N ARG A 106 15.91 -6.77 -0.86
CA ARG A 106 14.92 -5.69 -0.94
C ARG A 106 14.04 -5.62 0.31
N LYS A 107 13.61 -6.77 0.80
CA LYS A 107 12.83 -6.88 2.05
C LYS A 107 13.60 -6.36 3.27
N MET A 108 14.88 -6.72 3.42
CA MET A 108 15.73 -6.18 4.49
C MET A 108 15.84 -4.65 4.43
N HIS A 109 15.93 -4.09 3.22
CA HIS A 109 15.98 -2.64 3.04
C HIS A 109 14.64 -1.96 3.30
N GLY A 110 13.53 -2.62 2.96
CA GLY A 110 12.20 -2.26 3.42
C GLY A 110 12.12 -2.07 4.93
N ARG A 111 12.68 -2.99 5.70
CA ARG A 111 12.72 -2.86 7.18
C ARG A 111 13.45 -1.58 7.61
N LYS A 112 14.61 -1.28 7.00
CA LYS A 112 15.38 -0.05 7.31
C LYS A 112 14.60 1.21 6.95
N ALA A 113 13.90 1.24 5.82
CA ALA A 113 13.04 2.36 5.47
C ALA A 113 11.84 2.52 6.39
N ALA A 114 11.24 1.43 6.86
CA ALA A 114 10.21 1.53 7.89
C ALA A 114 10.74 2.15 9.18
N GLN A 115 11.97 1.84 9.61
CA GLN A 115 12.59 2.53 10.76
C GLN A 115 12.77 4.03 10.50
N ASN A 116 13.13 4.43 9.27
CA ASN A 116 13.21 5.83 8.88
C ASN A 116 11.83 6.51 8.83
N LEU A 117 10.81 5.82 8.31
CA LEU A 117 9.43 6.29 8.34
C LEU A 117 8.95 6.49 9.77
N ILE A 118 9.18 5.53 10.68
CA ILE A 118 8.83 5.60 12.10
C ILE A 118 9.42 6.87 12.75
N ARG A 119 10.69 7.18 12.50
CA ARG A 119 11.32 8.42 13.00
C ARG A 119 10.60 9.67 12.49
N LYS A 120 10.10 9.67 11.25
CA LYS A 120 9.37 10.80 10.65
C LYS A 120 7.94 10.90 11.17
N ILE A 121 7.21 9.79 11.26
CA ILE A 121 5.79 9.79 11.66
C ILE A 121 5.59 9.90 13.17
N SER A 122 6.56 9.48 13.98
CA SER A 122 6.50 9.60 15.45
C SER A 122 6.52 11.05 15.94
N VAL A 123 6.97 11.98 15.08
CA VAL A 123 6.99 13.42 15.38
C VAL A 123 5.88 14.19 14.67
N LEU A 124 4.99 13.54 13.91
CA LEU A 124 3.85 14.22 13.27
C LEU A 124 2.72 14.49 14.27
N LYS A 125 2.18 15.70 14.22
CA LYS A 125 0.89 16.07 14.81
C LYS A 125 -0.20 15.61 13.84
N PHE A 126 -0.94 14.61 14.27
CA PHE A 126 -2.13 14.19 13.56
C PHE A 126 -3.33 14.92 14.12
N ASN A 127 -4.02 15.66 13.26
CA ASN A 127 -5.26 16.32 13.62
C ASN A 127 -6.42 15.62 12.92
N ASN A 128 -7.32 14.99 13.69
CA ASN A 128 -8.52 14.32 13.18
C ASN A 128 -9.55 15.28 12.57
N THR A 129 -9.27 16.59 12.50
CA THR A 129 -10.19 17.64 12.04
C THR A 129 -9.71 18.45 10.84
N VAL A 130 -8.49 18.23 10.31
CA VAL A 130 -7.95 19.05 9.20
C VAL A 130 -8.04 18.28 7.87
N PRO A 131 -8.73 18.81 6.85
CA PRO A 131 -8.70 18.29 5.49
C PRO A 131 -7.33 18.55 4.83
N ASN A 132 -6.87 17.56 4.07
CA ASN A 132 -5.78 17.54 3.08
C ASN A 132 -4.99 18.85 2.87
N THR A 133 -3.85 18.99 3.56
CA THR A 133 -2.81 19.97 3.23
C THR A 133 -1.43 19.34 3.35
N THR A 134 -0.49 19.74 2.48
CA THR A 134 0.93 19.37 2.61
C THR A 134 1.46 19.74 4.01
N PRO A 135 2.13 18.83 4.74
CA PRO A 135 2.59 19.10 6.09
C PRO A 135 3.54 20.30 6.13
N SER A 136 3.29 21.22 7.06
CA SER A 136 4.15 22.34 7.36
C SER A 136 5.03 22.05 8.57
N ARG A 137 6.11 22.83 8.76
CA ARG A 137 6.99 22.75 9.94
C ARG A 137 6.24 22.91 11.28
N ALA A 138 5.01 23.43 11.28
CA ALA A 138 4.18 23.61 12.48
C ALA A 138 3.48 22.32 12.92
N ASP A 139 3.42 21.31 12.05
CA ASP A 139 2.73 20.04 12.27
C ASP A 139 3.62 18.99 12.95
N PHE A 140 4.76 19.38 13.53
CA PHE A 140 5.64 18.47 14.26
C PHE A 140 5.52 18.64 15.79
N GLY A 141 5.18 17.57 16.51
CA GLY A 141 4.95 17.54 17.95
C GLY A 141 4.56 16.14 18.45
N ILE A 142 5.11 15.74 19.60
CA ILE A 142 5.03 14.38 20.14
C ILE A 142 3.61 14.05 20.60
N THR A 143 2.94 13.11 19.93
CA THR A 143 1.80 12.38 20.51
C THR A 143 1.88 10.90 20.09
N ASN A 144 1.54 9.98 21.00
CA ASN A 144 1.41 8.54 20.70
C ASN A 144 0.22 8.20 19.77
N ALA A 145 -0.36 9.20 19.09
CA ALA A 145 -1.47 9.03 18.17
C ALA A 145 -1.05 8.31 16.87
N ALA A 146 0.19 8.46 16.43
CA ALA A 146 0.68 7.92 15.14
C ALA A 146 0.49 6.40 14.99
N LYS A 147 0.63 5.63 16.08
CA LYS A 147 0.41 4.18 16.07
C LYS A 147 -1.04 3.75 15.78
N LYS A 148 -2.00 4.64 16.05
CA LYS A 148 -3.44 4.40 15.85
C LYS A 148 -3.91 4.83 14.46
N ILE A 149 -3.00 5.33 13.64
CA ILE A 149 -3.33 5.89 12.33
C ILE A 149 -3.02 4.81 11.31
N PRO A 150 -4.02 4.44 10.49
CA PRO A 150 -3.82 3.41 9.49
C PRO A 150 -2.74 3.85 8.50
N ILE A 151 -1.91 2.88 8.10
CA ILE A 151 -0.88 3.03 7.08
C ILE A 151 -1.33 2.21 5.86
N ASP A 152 -1.47 2.89 4.74
CA ASP A 152 -1.73 2.29 3.43
C ASP A 152 -0.46 2.28 2.61
N ILE A 153 -0.16 1.14 1.98
CA ILE A 153 1.05 0.97 1.19
C ILE A 153 0.67 0.68 -0.26
N VAL A 154 1.20 1.49 -1.17
CA VAL A 154 1.15 1.28 -2.61
C VAL A 154 2.55 0.91 -3.07
N CYS A 155 2.71 -0.21 -3.76
CA CYS A 155 4.00 -0.65 -4.24
C CYS A 155 3.96 -1.07 -5.71
N HIS A 156 5.09 -0.90 -6.39
CA HIS A 156 5.22 -1.25 -7.80
C HIS A 156 6.43 -2.13 -8.06
N SER A 157 6.30 -3.13 -8.94
CA SER A 157 7.44 -3.94 -9.40
C SER A 157 8.21 -4.57 -8.22
N MET A 158 9.53 -4.44 -8.18
CA MET A 158 10.36 -4.92 -7.09
C MET A 158 10.16 -4.18 -5.76
N GLY A 159 9.49 -3.02 -5.78
CA GLY A 159 9.01 -2.33 -4.59
C GLY A 159 8.07 -3.18 -3.74
N TYR A 160 7.47 -4.25 -4.29
CA TYR A 160 6.70 -5.22 -3.53
C TYR A 160 7.51 -5.90 -2.41
N ALA A 161 8.70 -6.41 -2.71
CA ALA A 161 9.55 -7.06 -1.70
C ALA A 161 9.95 -6.06 -0.59
N TYR A 162 10.24 -4.82 -0.99
CA TYR A 162 10.58 -3.73 -0.10
C TYR A 162 9.39 -3.35 0.80
N ALA A 163 8.19 -3.23 0.23
CA ALA A 163 6.95 -2.98 0.96
C ALA A 163 6.68 -4.07 2.00
N LEU A 164 6.88 -5.36 1.69
CA LEU A 164 6.74 -6.42 2.68
C LEU A 164 7.68 -6.25 3.88
N GLY A 165 8.91 -5.83 3.64
CA GLY A 165 9.85 -5.49 4.72
C GLY A 165 9.37 -4.31 5.57
N MET A 166 8.78 -3.29 4.92
CA MET A 166 8.18 -2.18 5.67
C MET A 166 7.00 -2.64 6.52
N ILE A 167 6.12 -3.50 5.98
CA ILE A 167 4.96 -4.04 6.70
C ILE A 167 5.41 -4.79 7.95
N GLU A 168 6.40 -5.68 7.83
CA GLU A 168 6.92 -6.43 8.98
C GLU A 168 7.43 -5.51 10.09
N GLU A 169 8.32 -4.59 9.76
CA GLU A 169 8.92 -3.69 10.76
C GLU A 169 7.88 -2.76 11.39
N LEU A 170 6.94 -2.21 10.60
CA LEU A 170 5.87 -1.35 11.10
C LEU A 170 4.96 -2.10 12.08
N THR A 171 4.53 -3.31 11.70
CA THR A 171 3.68 -4.15 12.54
C THR A 171 4.41 -4.59 13.81
N GLU A 172 5.67 -5.05 13.72
CA GLU A 172 6.52 -5.39 14.87
C GLU A 172 6.73 -4.20 15.81
N SER A 173 6.79 -2.98 15.26
CA SER A 173 6.90 -1.72 16.03
C SER A 173 5.57 -1.22 16.61
N GLY A 174 4.46 -1.92 16.35
CA GLY A 174 3.12 -1.63 16.84
C GLY A 174 2.39 -0.52 16.09
N TYR A 175 2.73 -0.28 14.81
CA TYR A 175 1.96 0.59 13.92
C TYR A 175 0.88 -0.20 13.18
N TRP A 176 -0.25 0.45 12.92
CA TRP A 176 -1.38 -0.16 12.21
C TRP A 176 -1.19 -0.03 10.71
N VAL A 177 -0.69 -1.09 10.08
CA VAL A 177 -0.77 -1.25 8.61
C VAL A 177 -2.13 -1.84 8.26
N ASP A 178 -2.86 -1.19 7.36
CA ASP A 178 -4.26 -1.51 7.09
C ASP A 178 -4.47 -2.04 5.66
N ARG A 179 -3.82 -1.43 4.66
CA ARG A 179 -4.04 -1.79 3.25
C ARG A 179 -2.76 -1.91 2.44
N LEU A 180 -2.79 -2.82 1.47
CA LEU A 180 -1.74 -3.04 0.47
C LEU A 180 -2.31 -3.00 -0.95
N TYR A 181 -1.69 -2.19 -1.80
CA TYR A 181 -1.97 -2.10 -3.24
C TYR A 181 -0.69 -2.44 -4.01
N ALA A 182 -0.59 -3.68 -4.50
CA ALA A 182 0.57 -4.18 -5.23
C ALA A 182 0.34 -4.11 -6.74
N ILE A 183 1.10 -3.27 -7.44
CA ILE A 183 1.00 -3.04 -8.87
C ILE A 183 2.19 -3.72 -9.57
N ALA A 184 1.93 -4.55 -10.57
CA ALA A 184 2.93 -5.32 -11.32
C ALA A 184 4.05 -5.93 -10.44
N PRO A 185 3.74 -6.56 -9.29
CA PRO A 185 4.77 -7.01 -8.33
C PRO A 185 5.79 -7.96 -8.96
N GLU A 186 7.08 -7.77 -8.65
CA GLU A 186 8.14 -8.70 -9.03
C GLU A 186 8.25 -9.86 -8.03
N ASN A 187 8.42 -11.07 -8.55
CA ASN A 187 8.51 -12.32 -7.77
C ASN A 187 7.39 -12.45 -6.72
N PRO A 188 6.10 -12.30 -7.13
CA PRO A 188 4.99 -12.23 -6.18
C PRO A 188 4.89 -13.46 -5.27
N THR A 189 5.28 -14.64 -5.78
CA THR A 189 5.26 -15.93 -5.08
C THR A 189 6.36 -16.10 -4.02
N ALA A 190 7.38 -15.24 -4.00
CA ALA A 190 8.40 -15.25 -2.97
C ALA A 190 7.93 -14.57 -1.66
N GLY A 191 6.83 -13.82 -1.72
CA GLY A 191 6.23 -13.13 -0.58
C GLY A 191 4.92 -13.77 -0.11
N TYR A 192 4.31 -13.14 0.88
CA TYR A 192 2.98 -13.49 1.40
C TYR A 192 2.27 -12.20 1.81
N THR A 193 0.97 -12.11 1.52
CA THR A 193 0.11 -11.02 2.00
C THR A 193 -0.41 -11.35 3.40
N PRO A 194 -0.07 -10.57 4.44
CA PRO A 194 -0.55 -10.85 5.79
C PRO A 194 -2.08 -10.76 5.91
N ASP A 195 -2.68 -11.71 6.63
CA ASP A 195 -4.14 -11.85 6.76
C ASP A 195 -4.80 -10.71 7.55
N PHE A 196 -4.02 -9.98 8.35
CA PHE A 196 -4.52 -8.85 9.15
C PHE A 196 -4.86 -7.62 8.31
N LEU A 197 -4.41 -7.54 7.06
CA LEU A 197 -4.73 -6.43 6.17
C LEU A 197 -6.23 -6.44 5.84
N ASP A 198 -6.87 -5.28 5.98
CA ASP A 198 -8.27 -5.08 5.62
C ASP A 198 -8.43 -5.23 4.09
N VAL A 199 -7.56 -4.54 3.34
CA VAL A 199 -7.52 -4.58 1.88
C VAL A 199 -6.16 -5.02 1.39
N ALA A 200 -6.14 -5.98 0.48
CA ALA A 200 -4.94 -6.37 -0.24
C ALA A 200 -5.28 -6.69 -1.70
N ASN A 201 -4.91 -5.77 -2.59
CA ASN A 201 -5.18 -5.85 -4.02
C ASN A 201 -3.88 -6.03 -4.80
N GLN A 202 -3.90 -6.95 -5.76
CA GLN A 202 -2.85 -7.08 -6.76
C GLN A 202 -3.37 -6.65 -8.14
N TYR A 203 -2.59 -5.85 -8.86
CA TYR A 203 -2.88 -5.39 -10.23
C TYR A 203 -1.77 -5.85 -11.18
N GLY A 204 -2.10 -6.33 -12.37
CA GLY A 204 -1.11 -6.92 -13.28
C GLY A 204 -1.69 -7.41 -14.60
N SER A 205 -0.84 -7.94 -15.48
CA SER A 205 -1.31 -8.78 -16.60
C SER A 205 -1.97 -10.06 -16.09
N GLY A 206 -2.98 -10.53 -16.80
CA GLY A 206 -3.76 -11.70 -16.43
C GLY A 206 -3.20 -13.00 -17.02
N PRO A 207 -3.42 -14.16 -16.39
CA PRO A 207 -2.91 -15.44 -16.90
C PRO A 207 -3.52 -15.85 -18.25
N ALA A 208 -4.65 -15.24 -18.65
CA ALA A 208 -5.31 -15.48 -19.93
C ALA A 208 -4.76 -14.60 -21.07
N ASP A 209 -3.95 -13.59 -20.77
CA ASP A 209 -3.35 -12.74 -21.80
C ASP A 209 -2.34 -13.55 -22.64
N PRO A 210 -2.31 -13.41 -23.97
CA PRO A 210 -1.29 -14.07 -24.79
C PRO A 210 0.10 -13.58 -24.40
N TRP A 211 1.13 -14.37 -24.68
CA TRP A 211 2.50 -14.12 -24.20
C TRP A 211 3.04 -12.71 -24.53
N TYR A 212 2.57 -12.09 -25.62
CA TYR A 212 2.98 -10.77 -26.10
C TYR A 212 2.17 -9.62 -25.48
N HIS A 213 1.14 -9.91 -24.68
CA HIS A 213 0.42 -8.96 -23.82
C HIS A 213 0.82 -9.11 -22.33
N GLN A 214 1.65 -10.10 -22.00
CA GLN A 214 2.15 -10.31 -20.64
C GLN A 214 3.22 -9.30 -20.26
N ASP A 215 3.29 -8.96 -18.98
CA ASP A 215 4.46 -8.31 -18.39
C ASP A 215 5.67 -9.25 -18.51
N ARG A 216 6.72 -8.79 -19.20
CA ARG A 216 7.99 -9.54 -19.33
C ARG A 216 9.13 -8.92 -18.53
N ILE A 217 8.91 -7.74 -17.96
CA ILE A 217 9.85 -7.13 -17.02
C ILE A 217 9.70 -7.79 -15.65
N ALA A 218 8.48 -7.98 -15.16
CA ALA A 218 8.16 -8.74 -13.97
C ALA A 218 6.99 -9.70 -14.26
N PRO A 219 7.27 -10.93 -14.74
CA PRO A 219 6.22 -11.92 -14.99
C PRO A 219 5.28 -12.09 -13.79
N GLN A 220 3.98 -11.97 -14.05
CA GLN A 220 2.95 -11.90 -13.01
C GLN A 220 2.47 -13.30 -12.60
N ASP A 221 2.35 -13.50 -11.29
CA ASP A 221 1.70 -14.66 -10.68
C ASP A 221 0.91 -14.19 -9.44
N LYS A 222 0.02 -15.02 -8.91
CA LYS A 222 -0.76 -14.69 -7.72
C LYS A 222 0.16 -14.58 -6.50
N ILE A 223 0.09 -13.44 -5.80
CA ILE A 223 0.69 -13.31 -4.48
C ILE A 223 0.01 -14.30 -3.50
N PRO A 224 0.76 -15.15 -2.78
CA PRO A 224 0.21 -16.00 -1.72
C PRO A 224 -0.54 -15.16 -0.66
N GLY A 225 -1.73 -15.61 -0.25
CA GLY A 225 -2.58 -14.90 0.72
C GLY A 225 -3.40 -13.73 0.15
N ILE A 226 -3.16 -13.31 -1.11
CA ILE A 226 -3.89 -12.16 -1.68
C ILE A 226 -5.38 -12.49 -1.89
N ARG A 227 -6.25 -11.56 -1.48
CA ARG A 227 -7.70 -11.70 -1.58
C ARG A 227 -8.25 -11.26 -2.93
N GLN A 228 -7.71 -10.19 -3.51
CA GLN A 228 -8.21 -9.61 -4.76
C GLN A 228 -7.10 -9.46 -5.80
N ARG A 229 -7.43 -9.79 -7.05
CA ARG A 229 -6.60 -9.55 -8.23
C ARG A 229 -7.44 -8.86 -9.29
N ALA A 230 -6.96 -7.75 -9.83
CA ALA A 230 -7.56 -7.14 -11.00
C ALA A 230 -6.55 -7.14 -12.13
N PHE A 231 -7.01 -7.45 -13.33
CA PHE A 231 -6.17 -7.54 -14.51
C PHE A 231 -6.40 -6.35 -15.42
N ILE A 232 -5.36 -5.98 -16.16
CA ILE A 232 -5.43 -4.92 -17.17
C ILE A 232 -6.61 -5.25 -18.11
N PRO A 233 -7.62 -4.35 -18.24
CA PRO A 233 -8.81 -4.63 -19.02
C PRO A 233 -8.53 -4.54 -20.52
N GLU A 234 -9.50 -4.96 -21.33
CA GLU A 234 -9.46 -4.74 -22.78
C GLU A 234 -9.47 -3.23 -23.10
N GLY A 235 -8.78 -2.85 -24.17
CA GLY A 235 -8.66 -1.45 -24.62
C GLY A 235 -7.63 -0.61 -23.86
N ILE A 236 -6.92 -1.20 -22.89
CA ILE A 236 -5.71 -0.63 -22.30
C ILE A 236 -4.50 -1.33 -22.92
N ASP A 237 -3.44 -0.57 -23.19
CA ASP A 237 -2.23 -1.11 -23.79
C ASP A 237 -1.64 -2.22 -22.91
N LYS A 238 -1.22 -3.31 -23.55
CA LYS A 238 -0.64 -4.48 -22.91
C LYS A 238 0.60 -4.87 -23.67
N GLY A 239 1.58 -5.36 -22.94
CA GLY A 239 2.78 -5.88 -23.56
C GLY A 239 3.94 -6.02 -22.60
N PRO A 240 5.10 -6.47 -23.12
CA PRO A 240 6.30 -6.70 -22.34
C PRO A 240 6.66 -5.53 -21.43
N TYR A 241 6.45 -4.29 -21.89
CA TYR A 241 6.76 -3.04 -21.19
C TYR A 241 5.52 -2.34 -20.66
N ASP A 242 4.45 -2.22 -21.46
CA ASP A 242 3.24 -1.48 -21.06
C ASP A 242 2.54 -2.13 -19.87
N SER A 243 2.52 -3.47 -19.81
CA SER A 243 1.97 -4.20 -18.66
C SER A 243 2.82 -4.05 -17.39
N HIS A 244 4.03 -3.49 -17.49
CA HIS A 244 4.89 -3.17 -16.35
C HIS A 244 4.97 -1.67 -16.04
N SER A 245 4.50 -0.81 -16.94
CA SER A 245 4.67 0.63 -16.78
C SER A 245 3.65 1.16 -15.77
N ILE A 246 4.13 1.81 -14.70
CA ILE A 246 3.24 2.38 -13.67
C ILE A 246 2.23 3.38 -14.27
N ALA A 247 2.65 4.17 -15.27
CA ALA A 247 1.79 5.14 -15.96
C ALA A 247 0.59 4.48 -16.66
N ASN A 248 0.67 3.18 -16.97
CA ASN A 248 -0.41 2.43 -17.60
C ASN A 248 -1.50 1.97 -16.62
N TYR A 249 -1.35 2.23 -15.31
CA TYR A 249 -2.28 1.72 -14.29
C TYR A 249 -3.42 2.68 -13.92
N GLY A 250 -3.61 3.80 -14.62
CA GLY A 250 -4.72 4.73 -14.34
C GLY A 250 -6.12 4.09 -14.42
N TRP A 251 -6.26 2.95 -15.10
CA TRP A 251 -7.52 2.21 -15.17
C TRP A 251 -8.00 1.65 -13.82
N ILE A 252 -7.12 1.44 -12.83
CA ILE A 252 -7.52 0.90 -11.52
C ILE A 252 -8.51 1.83 -10.78
N PHE A 253 -8.44 3.13 -11.07
CA PHE A 253 -9.36 4.13 -10.52
C PHE A 253 -10.71 4.15 -11.22
N LYS A 254 -10.84 3.52 -12.40
CA LYS A 254 -12.09 3.36 -13.14
C LYS A 254 -12.89 2.12 -12.70
N ILE A 255 -12.29 1.25 -11.89
CA ILE A 255 -12.97 0.10 -11.30
C ILE A 255 -14.12 0.60 -10.43
N LYS A 256 -15.32 0.03 -10.61
CA LYS A 256 -16.53 0.46 -9.88
C LYS A 256 -16.55 -0.15 -8.47
N GLN A 257 -17.26 0.50 -7.56
CA GLN A 257 -17.49 -0.03 -6.23
C GLN A 257 -18.03 -1.47 -6.30
N TYR A 258 -17.57 -2.32 -5.39
CA TYR A 258 -17.90 -3.77 -5.31
C TYR A 258 -17.29 -4.65 -6.41
N GLN A 259 -16.56 -4.09 -7.39
CA GLN A 259 -15.76 -4.89 -8.32
C GLN A 259 -14.42 -5.29 -7.71
N GLN A 260 -13.88 -6.41 -8.17
CA GLN A 260 -12.58 -6.90 -7.73
C GLN A 260 -11.49 -5.89 -8.06
N GLY A 261 -10.63 -5.59 -7.09
CA GLY A 261 -9.58 -4.57 -7.21
C GLY A 261 -10.06 -3.13 -6.99
N TYR A 262 -11.30 -2.92 -6.57
CA TYR A 262 -11.77 -1.56 -6.24
C TYR A 262 -10.92 -0.94 -5.11
N ILE A 263 -10.47 0.30 -5.33
CA ILE A 263 -9.80 1.10 -4.31
C ILE A 263 -10.88 1.85 -3.53
N SER A 264 -11.27 1.26 -2.39
CA SER A 264 -12.24 1.86 -1.47
C SER A 264 -11.69 3.14 -0.85
N PRO A 265 -12.39 4.29 -1.01
CA PRO A 265 -12.06 5.48 -0.26
C PRO A 265 -12.03 5.21 1.25
N ARG A 266 -11.27 5.98 2.02
CA ARG A 266 -11.43 5.99 3.49
C ARG A 266 -12.72 6.65 3.92
#